data_AF-A0A2E6IUE3-F1
#
_entry.id   AF-A0A2E6IUE3-F1
#
_cell.length_a   1.000
_cell.length_b   1.000
_cell.length_c   1.000
_cell.angle_alpha   90.00
_cell.angle_beta   90.00
_cell.angle_gamma   90.00
#
_symmetry.space_group_name_H-M   'P 1'
#
loop_
_entity.id
_entity.type
_entity.pdbx_description
1 polymer ?
#
loop_
_entity_poly.entity_id
_entity_poly.type
_entity_poly.pdbx_seq_one_letter_code
_entity_poly.pdbx_strand_id
1 'polypeptide(L)' 'MTRPVRPLFAALLLVLAAQAAQAACTVEYKAKREKPFELFYDVITLDGPCSAAEATLRAQLARRGLTLLKIMSKKENQT' A
#
# COMPACT_ATOMS: atom_id res chain seq x y z
N MET A 1 11.35 -20.97 -55.52
CA MET A 1 10.35 -20.07 -54.88
C MET A 1 10.27 -20.41 -53.40
N THR A 2 11.20 -19.88 -52.62
CA THR A 2 11.24 -20.02 -51.16
C THR A 2 10.22 -19.06 -50.56
N ARG A 3 9.15 -19.61 -49.96
CA ARG A 3 8.12 -18.82 -49.28
C ARG A 3 8.70 -18.25 -47.97
N PRO A 4 8.78 -16.91 -47.79
CA PRO A 4 9.22 -16.34 -46.53
C PRO A 4 8.15 -16.61 -45.46
N VAL A 5 8.50 -17.46 -44.50
CA VAL A 5 7.74 -17.67 -43.26
C VAL A 5 7.72 -16.33 -42.52
N ARG A 6 6.55 -15.69 -42.53
CA ARG A 6 6.23 -14.44 -41.81
C ARG A 6 6.76 -14.52 -40.36
N PRO A 7 7.54 -13.55 -39.87
CA PRO A 7 7.99 -13.48 -38.49
C PRO A 7 6.85 -12.95 -37.61
N LEU A 8 5.72 -13.67 -37.59
CA LEU A 8 4.52 -13.29 -36.85
C LEU A 8 4.56 -13.79 -35.40
N PHE A 9 5.59 -14.59 -35.04
CA PHE A 9 5.76 -15.13 -33.70
C PHE A 9 6.55 -14.24 -32.73
N ALA A 10 7.21 -13.18 -33.22
CA ALA A 10 8.06 -12.34 -32.37
C ALA A 10 7.29 -11.27 -31.56
N ALA A 11 6.00 -11.05 -31.83
CA ALA A 11 5.23 -9.97 -31.21
C ALA A 11 4.51 -10.36 -29.90
N LEU A 12 4.47 -11.65 -29.52
CA LEU A 12 3.59 -12.13 -28.43
C LEU A 12 4.23 -12.10 -27.03
N LEU A 13 5.54 -11.85 -26.90
CA LEU A 13 6.25 -12.00 -25.62
C LEU A 13 6.35 -10.74 -24.74
N LEU A 14 5.81 -9.59 -25.18
CA LEU A 14 6.01 -8.30 -24.49
C LEU A 14 4.85 -7.83 -23.57
N VAL A 15 3.79 -8.63 -23.38
CA VAL A 15 2.55 -8.14 -22.72
C VAL A 15 2.43 -8.52 -21.22
N LEU A 16 3.35 -9.31 -20.64
CA LEU A 16 3.21 -9.80 -19.26
C LEU A 16 4.03 -9.08 -18.17
N ALA A 17 4.46 -7.83 -18.41
CA ALA A 17 4.87 -6.96 -17.31
C ALA A 17 3.63 -6.42 -16.57
N ALA A 18 2.87 -7.30 -15.93
CA ALA A 18 1.91 -6.91 -14.90
C ALA A 18 2.73 -6.33 -13.74
N GLN A 19 2.97 -5.03 -13.82
CA GLN A 19 3.54 -4.28 -12.72
C GLN A 19 2.62 -4.52 -11.53
N ALA A 20 3.08 -5.27 -10.54
CA ALA A 20 2.49 -5.26 -9.22
C ALA A 20 2.75 -3.87 -8.66
N ALA A 21 1.92 -2.91 -9.09
CA ALA A 21 1.88 -1.59 -8.50
C ALA A 21 1.63 -1.83 -7.01
N GLN A 22 2.63 -1.55 -6.18
CA GLN A 22 2.45 -1.56 -4.75
C GLN A 22 1.50 -0.41 -4.44
N ALA A 23 0.20 -0.71 -4.40
CA ALA A 23 -0.81 0.29 -4.14
C ALA A 23 -0.52 0.88 -2.77
N ALA A 24 -0.36 2.20 -2.71
CA ALA A 24 -0.15 2.88 -1.44
C ALA A 24 -1.48 2.85 -0.66
N CYS A 25 -1.43 2.55 0.64
CA CYS A 25 -2.61 2.51 1.49
C CYS A 25 -2.73 3.77 2.33
N THR A 26 -3.76 4.58 2.09
CA THR A 26 -4.10 5.71 2.94
C THR A 26 -4.99 5.24 4.08
N VAL A 27 -4.57 5.47 5.32
CA VAL A 27 -5.26 5.06 6.54
C VAL A 27 -5.55 6.28 7.40
N GLU A 28 -6.82 6.48 7.72
CA GLU A 28 -7.28 7.45 8.71
C GLU A 28 -7.46 6.74 10.05
N TYR A 29 -6.89 7.28 11.13
CA TYR A 29 -6.85 6.58 12.41
C TYR A 29 -6.93 7.50 13.62
N LYS A 30 -7.29 6.88 14.74
CA LYS A 30 -7.22 7.45 16.09
C LYS A 30 -6.15 6.73 16.90
N ALA A 31 -5.32 7.46 17.62
CA ALA A 31 -4.34 6.92 18.56
C ALA A 31 -4.35 7.69 19.89
N LYS A 32 -3.76 7.11 20.93
CA LYS A 32 -3.56 7.76 22.23
C LYS A 32 -2.12 7.71 22.70
N ARG A 33 -1.72 8.71 23.48
CA ARG A 33 -0.57 8.67 24.39
C ARG A 33 -1.10 8.59 25.82
N GLU A 34 -0.44 7.82 26.67
CA GLU A 34 -0.86 7.67 28.07
C GLU A 34 -0.38 8.82 28.97
N LYS A 35 0.87 9.29 28.81
CA LYS A 35 1.48 10.30 29.70
C LYS A 35 2.36 11.30 28.91
N PRO A 36 2.00 12.59 28.83
CA PRO A 36 0.67 13.13 29.16
C PRO A 36 -0.43 12.45 28.31
N PHE A 37 -1.65 12.42 28.83
CA PHE A 37 -2.77 11.81 28.11
C PHE A 37 -3.17 12.71 26.93
N GLU A 38 -3.03 12.18 25.72
CA GLU A 38 -3.30 12.91 24.48
C GLU A 38 -3.97 12.00 23.46
N LEU A 39 -4.89 12.56 22.68
CA LEU A 39 -5.58 11.89 21.58
C LEU A 39 -5.10 12.44 20.25
N PHE A 40 -4.86 11.54 19.31
CA PHE A 40 -4.39 11.85 17.96
C PHE A 40 -5.44 11.37 16.96
N TYR A 41 -5.76 12.22 15.99
CA TYR A 41 -6.57 11.91 14.83
C TYR A 41 -5.77 12.34 13.61
N ASP A 42 -5.44 11.41 12.74
CA ASP A 42 -4.58 11.73 11.60
C ASP A 42 -4.82 10.79 10.42
N VAL A 43 -4.29 11.16 9.26
CA VAL A 43 -4.29 10.38 8.03
C VAL A 43 -2.86 10.16 7.59
N ILE A 44 -2.49 8.91 7.31
CA ILE A 44 -1.16 8.56 6.83
C ILE A 44 -1.26 7.67 5.60
N THR A 45 -0.36 7.87 4.64
CA THR A 45 -0.17 6.96 3.52
C THR A 45 0.99 6.03 3.83
N LEU A 46 0.72 4.73 3.78
CA LEU A 46 1.68 3.67 3.99
C LEU A 46 2.01 3.00 2.66
N ASP A 47 3.28 2.72 2.44
CA ASP A 47 3.71 1.95 1.28
C ASP A 47 3.33 0.47 1.44
N GLY A 48 2.84 -0.12 0.35
CA GLY A 48 2.41 -1.52 0.32
C GLY A 48 0.92 -1.74 0.60
N PRO A 49 0.47 -2.99 0.53
CA PRO A 49 -0.95 -3.33 0.45
C PRO A 49 -1.72 -2.95 1.71
N CYS A 50 -2.99 -2.55 1.56
CA CYS A 50 -3.85 -2.20 2.70
C CYS A 50 -4.09 -3.35 3.70
N SER A 51 -3.80 -4.59 3.31
CA SER A 51 -3.85 -5.77 4.21
C SER A 51 -2.77 -5.72 5.30
N ALA A 52 -1.59 -5.16 5.02
CA ALA A 52 -0.48 -5.04 5.96
C ALA A 52 -0.46 -3.69 6.71
N ALA A 53 -1.22 -2.70 6.24
CA ALA A 53 -1.18 -1.32 6.71
C ALA A 53 -1.39 -1.18 8.23
N GLU A 54 -2.30 -1.95 8.81
CA GLU A 54 -2.59 -1.87 10.25
C GLU A 54 -1.42 -2.32 11.12
N ALA A 55 -0.74 -3.40 10.73
CA ALA A 55 0.45 -3.89 11.44
C ALA A 55 1.60 -2.88 11.35
N THR A 56 1.84 -2.34 10.15
CA THR A 56 2.82 -1.28 9.92
C THR A 56 2.51 -0.04 10.73
N LEU A 57 1.26 0.41 10.74
CA LEU A 57 0.81 1.57 11.51
C LEU A 57 1.04 1.37 13.01
N ARG A 58 0.67 0.21 13.56
CA ARG A 58 0.92 -0.11 14.97
C ARG A 58 2.39 -0.06 15.32
N ALA A 59 3.25 -0.63 14.49
CA ALA A 59 4.70 -0.61 14.71
C ALA A 59 5.25 0.82 14.69
N GLN A 60 4.81 1.66 13.75
CA GLN A 60 5.22 3.08 13.68
C GLN A 60 4.72 3.90 14.88
N LEU A 61 3.46 3.71 15.29
CA LEU A 61 2.88 4.40 16.44
C LEU A 61 3.57 4.00 17.75
N ALA A 62 3.84 2.71 17.95
CA ALA A 62 4.53 2.21 19.14
C ALA A 62 5.92 2.85 19.29
N ARG A 63 6.67 3.03 18.19
CA ARG A 63 7.95 3.75 18.19
C ARG A 63 7.84 5.21 18.63
N ARG A 64 6.66 5.82 18.48
CA ARG A 64 6.36 7.20 18.92
C ARG A 64 5.72 7.26 20.31
N GLY A 65 5.61 6.14 21.02
CA GLY A 65 4.91 6.08 22.31
C GLY A 65 3.39 6.25 22.17
N LEU A 66 2.83 5.97 20.99
CA LEU A 66 1.41 6.06 20.68
C LEU A 66 0.80 4.65 20.57
N THR A 67 -0.43 4.52 21.04
CA THR A 67 -1.23 3.29 20.94
C THR A 67 -2.37 3.52 19.97
N LEU A 68 -2.45 2.70 18.92
CA LEU A 68 -3.56 2.72 17.96
C LEU A 68 -4.87 2.37 18.67
N LEU A 69 -5.88 3.24 18.57
CA LEU A 69 -7.20 3.00 19.13
C LEU A 69 -8.14 2.39 18.09
N LYS A 70 -8.27 3.04 16.93
CA LYS A 70 -9.19 2.61 15.88
C LYS A 70 -8.78 3.15 14.53
N ILE A 71 -8.95 2.34 13.49
CA ILE A 71 -8.90 2.78 12.10
C ILE A 71 -10.29 3.25 11.69
N MET A 72 -10.40 4.47 11.17
CA MET A 72 -11.65 5.07 10.70
C MET A 72 -11.93 4.68 9.25
N SER A 73 -10.92 4.80 8.38
CA SER A 73 -11.04 4.45 6.98
C SER A 73 -9.71 3.90 6.44
N LYS A 74 -9.80 3.04 5.43
CA LYS A 74 -8.66 2.56 4.63
C LYS A 74 -9.02 2.74 3.17
N LYS A 75 -8.13 3.36 2.41
CA LYS A 75 -8.29 3.55 0.98
C LYS A 75 -7.04 3.07 0.27
N GLU A 76 -7.22 2.13 -0.64
CA GLU A 76 -6.15 1.73 -1.55
C GLU A 76 -6.04 2.80 -2.64
N ASN A 77 -4.90 3.49 -2.69
CA ASN A 77 -4.66 4.54 -3.68
C ASN A 77 -3.97 3.91 -4.89
N GLN A 78 -4.78 3.57 -5.88
CA GLN A 78 -4.32 3.13 -7.18
C GLN A 78 -3.87 4.38 -7.94
N THR A 79 -2.56 4.55 -8.09
CA THR A 79 -1.96 5.66 -8.85
C THR A 79 -2.16 5.42 -10.34
#